data_AF-I6QPB8-F1
#
_entry.id   AF-I6QPB8-F1
#
_cell.length_a   1.000
_cell.length_b   1.000
_cell.length_c   1.000
_cell.angle_alpha   90.00
_cell.angle_beta   90.00
_cell.angle_gamma   90.00
#
_symmetry.space_group_name_H-M   'P 1'
#
loop_
_entity.id
_entity.type
_entity.pdbx_description
1 polymer ?
#
loop_
_entity_poly.entity_id
_entity_poly.type
_entity_poly.pdbx_seq_one_letter_code
_entity_poly.pdbx_strand_id
1 'polypeptide(L)' 'AEHELNASTFTARVVAGTLASIYASVVAAIGALSGPLHGGANTNVMKTLLDIGEVDNVESYVKRALAEKRKMMGFGHPV' A
#
# COMPACT_ATOMS: atom_id res chain seq x y z
N ALA A 1 6.53 14.33 5.51
CA ALA A 1 6.49 13.34 4.41
C ALA A 1 7.67 12.39 4.55
N GLU A 2 7.77 11.71 5.70
CA GLU A 2 8.84 10.76 6.01
C GLU A 2 8.25 9.71 6.94
N HIS A 3 8.59 8.44 6.71
CA HIS A 3 8.15 7.29 7.51
C HIS A 3 9.26 6.23 7.54
N GLU A 4 10.44 6.68 7.98
CA GLU A 4 11.67 5.94 8.24
C GLU A 4 11.99 4.83 7.22
N LEU A 5 12.01 3.56 7.65
CA LEU A 5 12.45 2.41 6.87
C LEU A 5 11.28 1.60 6.30
N ASN A 6 10.25 2.29 5.82
CA ASN A 6 9.22 1.65 5.01
C ASN A 6 9.83 0.99 3.76
N ALA A 7 9.08 0.05 3.16
CA ALA A 7 9.57 -0.82 2.09
C ALA A 7 10.22 -0.10 0.91
N SER A 8 9.67 1.05 0.48
CA SER A 8 10.26 1.82 -0.63
C SER A 8 11.53 2.55 -0.21
N THR A 9 11.59 3.12 1.00
CA THR A 9 12.81 3.75 1.50
C THR A 9 13.93 2.72 1.68
N PHE A 10 13.61 1.54 2.22
CA PHE A 10 14.58 0.45 2.36
C PHE A 10 15.10 -0.02 1.00
N THR A 11 14.21 -0.18 0.02
CA THR A 11 14.57 -0.55 -1.36
C THR A 11 15.52 0.48 -1.99
N ALA A 12 15.24 1.78 -1.83
CA ALA A 12 16.11 2.85 -2.32
C ALA A 12 17.53 2.72 -1.75
N ARG A 13 17.65 2.41 -0.45
CA ARG A 13 18.94 2.25 0.24
C ARG A 13 19.71 1.02 -0.23
N VAL A 14 19.04 -0.11 -0.46
CA VAL A 14 19.67 -1.34 -0.99
C VAL A 14 20.28 -1.06 -2.37
N VAL A 15 19.54 -0.39 -3.26
CA VAL A 15 20.03 -0.06 -4.61
C VAL A 15 21.16 0.98 -4.56
N ALA A 16 21.03 2.01 -3.73
CA ALA A 16 22.11 3.00 -3.55
C ALA A 16 23.39 2.37 -2.98
N GLY A 17 23.26 1.35 -2.12
CA GLY A 17 24.38 0.62 -1.53
C GLY A 17 25.26 -0.12 -2.55
N THR A 18 24.78 -0.30 -3.79
CA THR A 18 25.56 -0.88 -4.89
C THR A 18 26.28 0.16 -5.75
N LEU A 19 26.26 1.43 -5.34
CA LEU A 19 26.79 2.59 -6.08
C LEU A 19 26.02 2.91 -7.38
N ALA A 20 24.78 2.44 -7.49
CA ALA A 20 23.89 2.83 -8.58
C ALA A 20 23.54 4.33 -8.53
N SER A 21 23.16 4.90 -9.68
CA SER A 21 22.74 6.30 -9.75
C SER A 21 21.51 6.58 -8.88
N ILE A 22 21.38 7.83 -8.42
CA ILE A 22 20.21 8.26 -7.65
C ILE A 22 18.89 8.03 -8.41
N TYR A 23 18.89 8.19 -9.74
CA TYR A 23 17.73 7.93 -10.58
C TYR A 23 17.33 6.45 -10.54
N ALA A 24 18.30 5.53 -10.60
CA ALA A 24 18.02 4.10 -10.50
C ALA A 24 17.44 3.72 -9.13
N SER A 25 18.00 4.27 -8.05
CA SER A 25 17.51 4.05 -6.68
C SER A 25 16.08 4.55 -6.48
N VAL A 26 15.76 5.74 -7.02
CA VAL A 26 14.41 6.31 -6.94
C VAL A 26 13.42 5.51 -7.78
N VAL A 27 13.78 5.09 -9.00
CA VAL A 27 12.91 4.25 -9.84
C VAL A 27 12.59 2.92 -9.15
N ALA A 28 13.57 2.28 -8.52
CA ALA A 28 13.34 1.06 -7.75
C ALA A 28 12.39 1.29 -6.55
N ALA A 29 12.57 2.40 -5.83
CA ALA A 29 11.69 2.78 -4.72
C ALA A 29 10.25 3.02 -5.17
N ILE A 30 10.04 3.67 -6.33
CA ILE A 30 8.72 3.85 -6.93
C ILE A 30 8.08 2.50 -7.25
N GLY A 31 8.85 1.56 -7.79
CA GLY A 31 8.39 0.18 -8.02
C GLY A 31 7.87 -0.46 -6.73
N ALA A 32 8.63 -0.39 -5.64
CA ALA A 32 8.20 -0.91 -4.33
C ALA A 32 6.97 -0.16 -3.78
N LEU A 33 6.89 1.16 -3.95
CA LEU A 33 5.76 1.99 -3.52
C LEU A 33 4.47 1.66 -4.27
N SER A 34 4.55 1.28 -5.55
CA SER A 34 3.38 0.96 -6.37
C SER A 34 2.62 -0.30 -5.91
N GLY A 35 3.24 -1.14 -5.06
CA GLY A 35 2.62 -2.35 -4.55
C GLY A 35 1.34 -2.08 -3.73
N PRO A 36 0.34 -2.98 -3.79
CA PRO A 36 -0.95 -2.77 -3.14
C PRO A 36 -0.85 -2.71 -1.60
N LEU A 37 0.18 -3.32 -1.02
CA LEU A 37 0.43 -3.34 0.43
C LEU A 37 1.33 -2.18 0.90
N HIS A 38 1.70 -1.27 0.00
CA HIS A 38 2.47 -0.07 0.33
C HIS A 38 1.69 1.17 -0.16
N GLY A 39 2.24 1.96 -1.10
CA GLY A 39 1.59 3.17 -1.61
C GLY A 39 0.31 2.90 -2.41
N GLY A 40 0.17 1.72 -3.02
CA GLY A 40 -1.05 1.33 -3.74
C GLY A 40 -2.28 1.14 -2.83
N ALA A 41 -2.11 1.12 -1.52
CA ALA A 41 -3.20 0.96 -0.56
C ALA A 41 -4.23 2.10 -0.67
N ASN A 42 -3.80 3.34 -0.93
CA ASN A 42 -4.70 4.51 -1.01
C ASN A 42 -5.76 4.38 -2.13
N THR A 43 -5.33 3.92 -3.30
CA THR A 43 -6.17 3.75 -4.48
C THR A 43 -7.12 2.59 -4.27
N ASN A 44 -6.66 1.54 -3.59
CA ASN A 44 -7.50 0.40 -3.25
C ASN A 44 -8.52 0.71 -2.14
N VAL A 45 -8.20 1.63 -1.22
CA VAL A 45 -9.19 2.19 -0.28
C VAL A 45 -10.28 2.93 -1.05
N MET A 46 -9.91 3.79 -2.01
CA MET A 46 -10.91 4.49 -2.85
C MET A 46 -11.78 3.52 -3.65
N LYS A 47 -11.21 2.48 -4.24
CA LYS A 47 -11.99 1.42 -4.92
C LYS A 47 -12.96 0.73 -3.97
N THR A 48 -12.51 0.42 -2.75
CA THR A 48 -13.36 -0.19 -1.72
C THR A 48 -14.53 0.72 -1.35
N LEU A 49 -14.31 2.03 -1.22
CA LEU A 49 -15.37 2.99 -0.95
C LEU A 49 -16.38 3.08 -2.10
N LEU A 50 -15.91 3.05 -3.36
CA LEU A 50 -16.77 3.02 -4.53
C LEU A 50 -17.59 1.72 -4.62
N ASP A 51 -16.99 0.58 -4.26
CA ASP A 51 -17.67 -0.72 -4.22
C ASP A 51 -18.74 -0.79 -3.11
N ILE A 52 -18.52 -0.10 -1.98
CA ILE A 52 -19.50 0.02 -0.89
C ILE A 52 -20.67 0.93 -1.31
N GLY A 53 -20.37 2.05 -1.97
CA GLY A 53 -21.34 3.03 -2.43
C GLY A 53 -21.92 3.87 -1.29
N GLU A 54 -22.89 3.33 -0.56
CA GLU A 54 -23.62 4.02 0.51
C GLU A 54 -23.29 3.47 1.91
N VAL A 55 -23.47 4.30 2.93
CA VAL A 55 -23.12 3.98 4.33
C VAL A 55 -23.86 2.74 4.83
N ASP A 56 -25.11 2.55 4.43
CA ASP A 56 -25.94 1.41 4.86
C ASP A 56 -25.36 0.06 4.38
N ASN A 57 -24.53 0.05 3.34
CA ASN A 57 -23.92 -1.16 2.81
C ASN A 57 -22.66 -1.60 3.58
N VAL A 58 -22.08 -0.74 4.43
CA VAL A 58 -20.78 -0.96 5.09
C VAL A 58 -20.78 -2.25 5.91
N GLU A 59 -21.78 -2.47 6.75
CA GLU A 59 -21.81 -3.64 7.63
C GLU A 59 -21.84 -4.96 6.83
N SER A 60 -22.67 -5.00 5.79
CA SER A 60 -22.78 -6.18 4.91
C SER A 60 -21.49 -6.44 4.14
N TYR A 61 -20.82 -5.38 3.69
CA TYR A 61 -19.55 -5.46 2.97
C TYR A 61 -18.45 -6.03 3.87
N VAL A 62 -18.29 -5.48 5.07
CA VAL A 62 -17.27 -5.91 6.03
C VAL A 62 -17.49 -7.37 6.45
N LYS A 63 -18.72 -7.77 6.78
CA LYS A 63 -19.02 -9.17 7.14
C LYS A 63 -18.62 -10.15 6.03
N ARG A 64 -18.92 -9.80 4.77
CA ARG A 64 -18.57 -10.61 3.60
C ARG A 64 -17.06 -10.67 3.37
N ALA A 65 -16.37 -9.53 3.41
CA ALA A 65 -14.93 -9.45 3.24
C ALA A 65 -14.18 -10.29 4.29
N LEU A 66 -14.64 -10.27 5.55
CA LEU A 66 -14.09 -11.09 6.63
C LEU A 66 -14.38 -12.59 6.43
N ALA A 67 -15.61 -12.96 6.06
CA ALA A 67 -15.97 -14.35 5.78
C ALA A 67 -15.12 -14.95 4.65
N GLU A 68 -14.79 -14.13 3.64
CA GLU A 68 -13.94 -14.50 2.51
C GLU A 68 -12.43 -14.33 2.77
N LYS A 69 -12.04 -13.90 3.99
CA LYS A 69 -10.64 -13.64 4.37
C LYS A 69 -9.90 -12.68 3.44
N ARG A 70 -10.62 -11.70 2.86
CA ARG A 70 -10.01 -10.64 2.05
C ARG A 70 -9.18 -9.72 2.94
N LYS A 71 -8.06 -9.21 2.42
CA LYS A 71 -7.31 -8.15 3.10
C LYS A 71 -8.10 -6.84 3.03
N MET A 72 -8.33 -6.21 4.18
CA MET A 72 -9.00 -4.93 4.27
C MET A 72 -8.01 -3.80 3.99
N MET A 73 -8.09 -3.23 2.80
CA MET A 73 -7.21 -2.15 2.37
C MET A 73 -7.41 -0.91 3.25
N GLY A 74 -6.32 -0.26 3.67
CA GLY A 74 -6.35 0.84 4.65
C GLY A 74 -6.27 0.42 6.12
N PHE A 75 -6.30 -0.89 6.39
CA PHE A 75 -6.11 -1.47 7.72
C PHE A 75 -4.91 -2.43 7.74
N GLY A 76 -4.27 -2.53 8.91
CA GLY A 76 -3.04 -3.28 9.09
C GLY A 76 -1.82 -2.40 8.87
N HIS A 77 -1.22 -1.95 9.97
CA HIS A 77 0.00 -1.16 9.93
C HIS A 77 1.12 -2.01 10.55
N PRO A 78 2.12 -2.43 9.78
CA PRO A 78 3.36 -2.95 10.32
C PRO A 78 4.20 -1.73 10.67
N VAL A 79 4.04 -1.17 11.88
CA VAL A 79 5.09 -0.25 12.36
C VAL A 79 6.28 -1.15 12.67
#